data_AF-A0A6G3MIU0-F1
#
_entry.id   AF-A0A6G3MIU0-F1
#
_cell.length_a   1.000
_cell.length_b   1.000
_cell.length_c   1.000
_cell.angle_alpha   90.00
_cell.angle_beta   90.00
_cell.angle_gamma   90.00
#
_symmetry.space_group_name_H-M   'P 1'
#
loop_
_entity.id
_entity.type
_entity.pdbx_description
1 polymer ?
#
loop_
_entity_poly.entity_id
_entity_poly.type
_entity_poly.pdbx_seq_one_letter_code
_entity_poly.pdbx_strand_id
1 'polypeptide(L)'
;FIRNTHKIAIFYINPHQEDKESVLKNTVNSKRFDSFLLGVGWFLDLEKHNGFLGGLDRVHAKGYKTLYYCSPVNEVIFHIAPLMPANEGVDGLISKLRHLGNDEVHIIWSEHYRPFRQGIINTEFGDVLIVIYPLSNGLFKINIVKKEGIPLFGPLYDGAIIPFRILSVLIRETAINASNVIRMSHHLFKTAFEDRLNLIKQLNIKYSSPQSFEQYLNSFISKINKN
;
A
#
# COMPACT_ATOMS: atom_id res chain seq x y z
N PHE A 1 -8.69 -16.33 -3.06
CA PHE A 1 -8.18 -16.20 -1.67
C PHE A 1 -8.32 -14.75 -1.28
N ILE A 2 -8.98 -14.43 -0.15
CA ILE A 2 -9.14 -13.04 0.31
C ILE A 2 -7.89 -12.67 1.10
N ARG A 3 -7.21 -11.59 0.71
CA ARG A 3 -6.01 -11.04 1.35
C ARG A 3 -6.34 -9.67 1.93
N ASN A 4 -5.62 -9.25 2.97
CA ASN A 4 -5.69 -7.87 3.46
C ASN A 4 -5.07 -6.94 2.41
N THR A 5 -5.71 -5.81 2.15
CA THR A 5 -5.27 -4.87 1.12
C THR A 5 -4.76 -3.59 1.76
N HIS A 6 -3.64 -3.08 1.25
CA HIS A 6 -2.96 -1.90 1.77
C HIS A 6 -2.66 -0.93 0.63
N LYS A 7 -2.92 0.35 0.86
CA LYS A 7 -2.48 1.46 0.02
C LYS A 7 -1.52 2.33 0.85
N ILE A 8 -0.35 2.61 0.29
CA ILE A 8 0.74 3.28 0.99
C ILE A 8 1.36 4.31 0.04
N ALA A 9 1.44 5.56 0.47
CA ALA A 9 2.07 6.61 -0.33
C ALA A 9 3.58 6.61 -0.11
N ILE A 10 4.34 6.87 -1.18
CA ILE A 10 5.79 7.08 -1.13
C ILE A 10 6.10 8.45 -1.74
N PHE A 11 6.74 9.31 -0.95
CA PHE A 11 7.21 10.61 -1.36
C PHE A 11 8.74 10.62 -1.41
N TYR A 12 9.27 11.44 -2.32
CA TYR A 12 10.70 11.69 -2.47
C TYR A 12 10.93 13.19 -2.34
N ILE A 13 11.74 13.59 -1.36
CA ILE A 13 12.07 14.99 -1.06
C ILE A 13 13.51 15.25 -1.52
N ASN A 14 13.65 16.03 -2.60
CA ASN A 14 14.95 16.47 -3.08
C ASN A 14 15.58 17.51 -2.13
N PRO A 15 16.90 17.74 -2.23
CA PRO A 15 17.54 18.88 -1.59
C PRO A 15 16.80 20.19 -1.87
N HIS A 16 16.64 21.03 -0.85
CA HIS A 16 16.02 22.36 -0.90
C HIS A 16 14.50 22.40 -1.13
N GLN A 17 13.82 21.26 -1.29
CA GLN A 17 12.36 21.24 -1.40
C GLN A 17 11.68 21.46 -0.04
N GLU A 18 10.85 22.49 0.03
CA GLU A 18 10.15 22.89 1.27
C GLU A 18 8.64 23.06 1.10
N ASP A 19 8.13 22.80 -0.10
CA ASP A 19 6.72 22.96 -0.43
C ASP A 19 6.18 21.71 -1.15
N LYS A 20 4.88 21.50 -1.00
CA LYS A 20 4.17 20.33 -1.54
C LYS A 20 4.24 20.27 -3.06
N GLU A 21 4.14 21.41 -3.72
CA GLU A 21 4.02 21.48 -5.18
C GLU A 21 5.33 21.04 -5.85
N SER A 22 6.47 21.53 -5.36
CA SER A 22 7.79 21.12 -5.87
C SER A 22 8.04 19.62 -5.69
N VAL A 23 7.67 19.05 -4.54
CA VAL A 23 7.78 17.60 -4.28
C VAL A 23 6.94 16.78 -5.27
N LEU A 24 5.70 17.18 -5.53
CA LEU A 24 4.79 16.44 -6.43
C LEU A 24 5.18 16.55 -7.91
N LYS A 25 5.93 17.59 -8.26
CA LYS A 25 6.47 17.83 -9.60
C LYS A 25 7.80 17.11 -9.86
N ASN A 26 8.32 16.35 -8.90
CA ASN A 26 9.54 15.56 -9.12
C ASN A 26 9.39 14.61 -10.33
N THR A 27 10.32 14.73 -11.28
CA THR A 27 10.41 13.88 -12.49
C THR A 27 11.67 13.02 -12.52
N VAL A 28 12.64 13.33 -11.65
CA VAL A 28 13.93 12.64 -11.57
C VAL A 28 14.17 12.22 -10.11
N ASN A 29 14.59 10.97 -9.96
CA ASN A 29 14.90 10.34 -8.69
C ASN A 29 16.41 10.19 -8.50
N SER A 30 16.85 10.04 -7.25
CA SER A 30 18.23 9.61 -6.97
C SER A 30 18.39 8.11 -7.22
N LYS A 31 19.62 7.69 -7.56
CA LYS A 31 19.96 6.26 -7.70
C LYS A 31 19.68 5.46 -6.43
N ARG A 32 19.86 6.07 -5.25
CA ARG A 32 19.62 5.42 -3.96
C ARG A 32 18.13 5.21 -3.72
N PHE A 33 17.31 6.20 -4.06
CA PHE A 33 15.86 6.07 -3.99
C PHE A 33 15.34 5.01 -4.97
N ASP A 34 15.80 5.01 -6.22
CA ASP A 34 15.43 3.98 -7.20
C ASP A 34 15.84 2.58 -6.74
N SER A 35 17.04 2.44 -6.14
CA SER A 35 17.49 1.17 -5.57
C SER A 35 16.62 0.71 -4.40
N PHE A 36 16.17 1.65 -3.56
CA PHE A 36 15.24 1.35 -2.47
C PHE A 36 13.91 0.84 -3.02
N LEU A 37 13.34 1.51 -4.02
CA LEU A 37 12.09 1.13 -4.68
C LEU A 37 12.13 -0.30 -5.22
N LEU A 38 13.24 -0.70 -5.85
CA LEU A 38 13.45 -2.07 -6.34
C LEU A 38 13.35 -3.15 -5.25
N GLY A 39 13.67 -2.82 -4.00
CA GLY A 39 13.54 -3.74 -2.86
C GLY A 39 12.16 -3.70 -2.18
N VAL A 40 11.34 -2.69 -2.46
CA VAL A 40 10.03 -2.50 -1.82
C VAL A 40 8.99 -3.44 -2.42
N GLY A 41 9.00 -3.62 -3.74
CA GLY A 41 8.07 -4.47 -4.44
C GLY A 41 8.43 -4.65 -5.90
N TRP A 42 7.51 -5.20 -6.68
CA TRP A 42 7.67 -5.39 -8.11
C TRP A 42 7.02 -4.24 -8.87
N PHE A 43 7.69 -3.75 -9.92
CA PHE A 43 7.06 -2.82 -10.84
C PHE A 43 5.84 -3.46 -11.49
N LEU A 44 4.76 -2.68 -11.52
CA LEU A 44 3.46 -3.16 -11.92
C LEU A 44 3.07 -2.66 -13.31
N ASP A 45 2.70 -3.59 -14.19
CA ASP A 45 1.92 -3.30 -15.40
C ASP A 45 0.43 -3.27 -15.02
N LEU A 46 -0.10 -2.07 -14.78
CA LEU A 46 -1.47 -1.86 -14.30
C LEU A 46 -2.54 -2.36 -15.29
N GLU A 47 -2.27 -2.31 -16.60
CA GLU A 47 -3.22 -2.74 -17.63
C GLU A 47 -3.51 -4.24 -17.52
N LYS A 48 -2.50 -5.02 -17.11
CA LYS A 48 -2.56 -6.49 -17.00
C LYS A 48 -2.73 -6.99 -15.57
N HIS A 49 -2.72 -6.10 -14.57
CA HIS A 49 -2.74 -6.52 -13.18
C HIS A 49 -4.12 -6.96 -12.72
N ASN A 50 -4.21 -8.19 -12.21
CA ASN A 50 -5.46 -8.78 -11.71
C ASN A 50 -5.62 -8.76 -10.18
N GLY A 51 -4.67 -8.17 -9.45
CA GLY A 51 -4.74 -8.02 -7.99
C GLY A 51 -5.37 -6.71 -7.55
N PHE A 52 -5.16 -6.38 -6.28
CA PHE A 52 -5.63 -5.14 -5.66
C PHE A 52 -5.04 -3.91 -6.36
N LEU A 53 -5.91 -2.96 -6.76
CA LEU A 53 -5.51 -1.77 -7.51
C LEU A 53 -5.34 -0.50 -6.65
N GLY A 54 -5.67 -0.52 -5.36
CA GLY A 54 -5.45 0.65 -4.49
C GLY A 54 -6.26 1.91 -4.86
N GLY A 55 -7.30 1.77 -5.68
CA GLY A 55 -8.06 2.90 -6.23
C GLY A 55 -7.45 3.48 -7.52
N LEU A 56 -6.37 2.89 -8.04
CA LEU A 56 -5.90 3.17 -9.40
C LEU A 56 -6.85 2.50 -10.42
N ASP A 57 -7.08 3.18 -11.53
CA ASP A 57 -7.94 2.70 -12.61
C ASP A 57 -7.09 2.20 -13.79
N ARG A 58 -7.49 1.08 -14.38
CA ARG A 58 -6.87 0.48 -15.57
C ARG A 58 -7.08 1.33 -16.83
N VAL A 59 -8.21 2.02 -16.94
CA VAL A 59 -8.55 2.84 -18.13
C VAL A 59 -7.61 4.04 -18.24
N HIS A 60 -7.24 4.62 -17.10
CA HIS A 60 -6.34 5.77 -17.01
C HIS A 60 -4.90 5.37 -16.61
N ALA A 61 -4.58 4.07 -16.67
CA ALA A 61 -3.28 3.54 -16.24
C ALA A 61 -2.14 3.84 -17.22
N LYS A 62 -2.42 4.38 -18.40
CA LYS A 62 -1.40 4.58 -19.43
C LYS A 62 -0.31 5.54 -18.93
N GLY A 63 0.88 5.00 -18.71
CA GLY A 63 2.04 5.75 -18.19
C GLY A 63 2.14 5.80 -16.66
N TYR A 64 1.16 5.26 -15.92
CA TYR A 64 1.32 5.05 -14.48
C TYR A 64 2.36 3.97 -14.22
N LYS A 65 3.40 4.33 -13.47
CA LYS A 65 4.35 3.36 -12.90
C LYS A 65 4.15 3.32 -11.40
N THR A 66 3.95 2.13 -10.87
CA THR A 66 3.76 1.89 -9.44
C THR A 66 4.46 0.59 -9.05
N LEU A 67 4.58 0.36 -7.74
CA LEU A 67 5.03 -0.89 -7.19
C LEU A 67 3.86 -1.64 -6.58
N TYR A 68 3.96 -2.96 -6.63
CA TYR A 68 3.06 -3.87 -5.99
C TYR A 68 3.84 -4.89 -5.17
N TYR A 69 3.32 -5.25 -4.01
CA TYR A 69 3.82 -6.37 -3.21
C TYR A 69 2.67 -7.28 -2.82
N CYS A 70 2.94 -8.56 -2.74
CA CYS A 70 1.99 -9.52 -2.22
C CYS A 70 2.67 -10.64 -1.45
N SER A 71 1.92 -11.15 -0.47
CA SER A 71 2.22 -12.35 0.28
C SER A 71 0.95 -13.23 0.30
N PRO A 72 0.98 -14.40 0.97
CA PRO A 72 -0.24 -15.19 1.16
C PRO A 72 -1.36 -14.47 1.90
N VAL A 73 -1.05 -13.41 2.67
CA VAL A 73 -2.01 -12.71 3.54
C VAL A 73 -2.23 -11.25 3.18
N ASN A 74 -1.28 -10.60 2.49
CA ASN A 74 -1.35 -9.18 2.17
C ASN A 74 -1.20 -8.91 0.67
N GLU A 75 -1.87 -7.87 0.18
CA GLU A 75 -1.61 -7.19 -1.08
C GLU A 75 -1.37 -5.71 -0.80
N VAL A 76 -0.39 -5.11 -1.47
CA VAL A 76 0.01 -3.73 -1.25
C VAL A 76 0.22 -3.04 -2.59
N ILE A 77 -0.45 -1.91 -2.80
CA ILE A 77 -0.16 -0.94 -3.86
C ILE A 77 0.58 0.24 -3.24
N PHE A 78 1.62 0.72 -3.92
CA PHE A 78 2.36 1.91 -3.52
C PHE A 78 2.06 3.10 -4.43
N HIS A 79 1.44 4.15 -3.91
CA HIS A 79 1.27 5.40 -4.64
C HIS A 79 2.59 6.19 -4.58
N ILE A 80 3.41 6.12 -5.63
CA ILE A 80 4.77 6.69 -5.63
C ILE A 80 4.75 8.04 -6.34
N ALA A 81 4.85 9.13 -5.59
CA ALA A 81 4.60 10.48 -6.10
C ALA A 81 5.41 10.86 -7.36
N PRO A 82 6.73 10.56 -7.46
CA PRO A 82 7.50 10.85 -8.68
C PRO A 82 7.12 9.99 -9.90
N LEU A 83 6.53 8.80 -9.69
CA LEU A 83 6.21 7.85 -10.75
C LEU A 83 4.76 7.96 -11.26
N MET A 84 3.92 8.71 -10.54
CA MET A 84 2.59 9.06 -11.02
C MET A 84 2.70 10.12 -12.12
N PRO A 85 1.87 10.08 -13.18
CA PRO A 85 1.85 11.09 -14.22
C PRO A 85 1.50 12.47 -13.65
N ALA A 86 2.24 13.51 -14.07
CA ALA A 86 1.93 14.92 -13.77
C ALA A 86 1.58 15.71 -15.05
N ASN A 87 1.41 15.03 -16.18
CA ASN A 87 1.52 15.62 -17.52
C ASN A 87 0.32 16.49 -17.94
N GLU A 88 -0.67 16.67 -17.06
CA GLU A 88 -1.90 17.44 -17.30
C GLU A 88 -1.94 18.74 -16.49
N GLY A 89 -0.78 19.28 -16.11
CA GLY A 89 -0.70 20.53 -15.34
C GLY A 89 -1.39 20.41 -13.97
N VAL A 90 -2.31 21.33 -13.67
CA VAL A 90 -3.00 21.40 -12.37
C VAL A 90 -3.87 20.17 -12.12
N ASP A 91 -4.58 19.68 -13.14
CA ASP A 91 -5.48 18.53 -13.01
C ASP A 91 -4.70 17.25 -12.70
N GLY A 92 -3.51 17.11 -13.29
CA GLY A 92 -2.57 16.02 -12.98
C GLY A 92 -2.12 16.03 -11.52
N LEU A 93 -1.80 17.22 -10.97
CA LEU A 93 -1.41 17.37 -9.56
C LEU A 93 -2.57 17.06 -8.60
N ILE A 94 -3.79 17.51 -8.93
CA ILE A 94 -4.99 17.18 -8.16
C ILE A 94 -5.21 15.66 -8.16
N SER A 95 -5.05 15.01 -9.32
CA SER A 95 -5.20 13.56 -9.42
C SER A 95 -4.16 12.81 -8.59
N LYS A 96 -2.89 13.23 -8.63
CA LYS A 96 -1.84 12.68 -7.76
C LYS A 96 -2.23 12.79 -6.29
N LEU A 97 -2.64 13.99 -5.86
CA LEU A 97 -3.03 14.26 -4.49
C LEU A 97 -4.24 13.46 -4.04
N ARG A 98 -5.17 13.14 -4.95
CA ARG A 98 -6.33 12.30 -4.62
C ARG A 98 -5.92 10.89 -4.18
N HIS A 99 -4.88 10.31 -4.78
CA HIS A 99 -4.39 9.00 -4.35
C HIS A 99 -3.45 9.13 -3.16
N LEU A 100 -2.42 9.96 -3.28
CA LEU A 100 -1.38 10.14 -2.27
C LEU A 100 -1.94 10.69 -0.95
N GLY A 101 -2.81 11.68 -1.03
CA GLY A 101 -3.33 12.40 0.13
C GLY A 101 -4.39 11.65 0.91
N ASN A 102 -4.90 10.53 0.39
CA ASN A 102 -5.90 9.68 1.03
C ASN A 102 -5.32 8.43 1.67
N ASP A 103 -4.00 8.26 1.65
CA ASP A 103 -3.35 7.11 2.28
C ASP A 103 -3.05 7.39 3.75
N GLU A 104 -3.31 6.42 4.62
CA GLU A 104 -3.12 6.59 6.07
C GLU A 104 -1.64 6.47 6.46
N VAL A 105 -0.84 5.78 5.64
CA VAL A 105 0.60 5.55 5.89
C VAL A 105 1.42 6.13 4.75
N HIS A 106 2.34 7.02 5.08
CA HIS A 106 3.26 7.63 4.13
C HIS A 106 4.71 7.24 4.43
N ILE A 107 5.43 6.81 3.41
CA ILE A 107 6.87 6.63 3.43
C ILE A 107 7.50 7.88 2.80
N ILE A 108 8.40 8.54 3.51
CA ILE A 108 9.07 9.76 3.04
C ILE A 108 10.55 9.48 2.89
N TRP A 109 11.07 9.46 1.67
CA TRP A 109 12.52 9.47 1.43
C TRP A 109 13.01 10.90 1.37
N SER A 110 13.88 11.32 2.30
CA SER A 110 14.39 12.69 2.34
C SER A 110 15.89 12.72 2.12
N GLU A 111 16.30 13.36 1.02
CA GLU A 111 17.69 13.78 0.78
C GLU A 111 17.90 15.27 1.12
N HIS A 112 16.90 15.89 1.75
CA HIS A 112 17.01 17.25 2.26
C HIS A 112 18.01 17.30 3.43
N TYR A 113 18.81 18.37 3.49
CA TYR A 113 19.80 18.62 4.54
C TYR A 113 19.20 18.96 5.92
N ARG A 114 17.87 19.08 6.01
CA ARG A 114 17.12 19.41 7.23
C ARG A 114 16.17 18.27 7.56
N PRO A 115 15.81 18.09 8.83
CA PRO A 115 14.72 17.20 9.20
C PRO A 115 13.44 17.54 8.42
N PHE A 116 12.77 16.50 7.94
CA PHE A 116 11.48 16.62 7.28
C PHE A 116 10.48 17.31 8.21
N ARG A 117 9.76 18.28 7.66
CA ARG A 117 8.67 18.98 8.37
C ARG A 117 7.36 18.48 7.80
N GLN A 118 6.45 18.03 8.67
CA GLN A 118 5.14 17.50 8.26
C GLN A 118 4.35 18.47 7.38
N GLY A 119 4.49 19.78 7.62
CA GLY A 119 3.83 20.82 6.82
C GLY A 119 4.22 20.84 5.33
N ILE A 120 5.33 20.20 4.92
CA ILE A 120 5.71 20.09 3.50
C ILE A 120 4.66 19.26 2.74
N ILE A 121 4.21 18.14 3.32
CA ILE A 121 3.16 17.29 2.77
C ILE A 121 1.99 17.32 3.74
N ASN A 122 1.27 18.44 3.73
CA ASN A 122 0.05 18.58 4.51
C ASN A 122 -1.12 17.92 3.78
N THR A 123 -1.52 16.76 4.28
CA THR A 123 -2.67 15.96 3.83
C THR A 123 -3.62 15.76 5.01
N GLU A 124 -4.90 15.57 4.74
CA GLU A 124 -5.89 15.26 5.78
C GLU A 124 -5.60 13.88 6.44
N PHE A 125 -5.11 12.95 5.63
CA PHE A 125 -4.60 11.64 6.05
C PHE A 125 -3.08 11.69 6.30
N GLY A 126 -2.37 10.56 6.28
CA GLY A 126 -0.98 10.47 6.75
C GLY A 126 -0.88 10.31 8.26
N ASP A 127 -1.74 9.46 8.83
CA ASP A 127 -1.80 9.09 10.24
C ASP A 127 -0.45 8.55 10.77
N VAL A 128 0.33 7.91 9.90
CA VAL A 128 1.71 7.46 10.17
C VAL A 128 2.64 7.92 9.05
N LEU A 129 3.75 8.54 9.44
CA LEU A 129 4.84 8.95 8.57
C LEU A 129 6.11 8.17 8.93
N ILE A 130 6.67 7.44 7.96
CA ILE A 130 7.93 6.71 8.07
C ILE A 130 8.96 7.44 7.21
N VAL A 131 9.79 8.27 7.84
CA VAL A 131 10.79 9.10 7.17
C VAL A 131 12.14 8.40 7.14
N ILE A 132 12.76 8.33 5.97
CA ILE A 132 14.04 7.68 5.69
C ILE A 132 15.05 8.77 5.32
N TYR A 133 16.17 8.82 6.06
CA TYR A 133 17.30 9.70 5.77
C TYR A 133 18.54 8.86 5.41
N PRO A 134 19.00 8.91 4.16
CA PRO A 134 20.29 8.35 3.78
C PRO A 134 21.42 9.10 4.50
N LEU A 135 22.31 8.36 5.16
CA LEU A 135 23.48 8.91 5.85
C LEU A 135 24.72 8.84 4.96
N SER A 136 25.73 9.64 5.28
CA SER A 136 27.02 9.67 4.55
C SER A 136 27.79 8.35 4.64
N ASN A 137 27.63 7.61 5.74
CA ASN A 137 28.26 6.31 5.98
C ASN A 137 27.56 5.11 5.32
N GLY A 138 26.53 5.34 4.49
CA GLY A 138 25.78 4.29 3.81
C GLY A 138 24.70 3.60 4.65
N LEU A 139 24.48 4.05 5.89
CA LEU A 139 23.34 3.65 6.71
C LEU A 139 22.13 4.57 6.48
N PHE A 140 20.99 4.19 7.03
CA PHE A 140 19.74 4.93 6.89
C PHE A 140 19.13 5.15 8.27
N LYS A 141 18.90 6.41 8.62
CA LYS A 141 18.16 6.77 9.83
C LYS A 141 16.68 6.79 9.52
N ILE A 142 15.89 6.16 10.37
CA ILE A 142 14.45 6.09 10.28
C ILE A 142 13.85 6.97 11.38
N ASN A 143 12.93 7.83 11.00
CA ASN A 143 12.08 8.55 11.93
C ASN A 143 10.63 8.14 11.71
N ILE A 144 9.91 7.86 12.78
CA ILE A 144 8.50 7.47 12.72
C ILE A 144 7.70 8.49 13.49
N VAL A 145 6.75 9.13 12.81
CA VAL A 145 5.77 10.00 13.45
C VAL A 145 4.38 9.41 13.23
N LYS A 146 3.54 9.46 14.26
CA LYS A 146 2.18 8.94 14.20
C LYS A 146 1.23 9.84 14.99
N LYS A 147 -0.04 9.90 14.59
CA LYS A 147 -1.09 10.57 15.37
C LYS A 147 -1.26 9.91 16.74
N GLU A 148 -1.81 10.68 17.67
CA GLU A 148 -2.13 10.20 19.02
C GLU A 148 -3.14 9.04 18.97
N GLY A 149 -3.06 8.12 19.94
CA GLY A 149 -3.96 6.95 20.02
C GLY A 149 -3.59 5.77 19.12
N ILE A 150 -2.75 5.95 18.09
CA ILE A 150 -2.29 4.83 17.26
C ILE A 150 -1.39 3.90 18.10
N PRO A 151 -1.68 2.59 18.20
CA PRO A 151 -0.85 1.63 18.94
C PRO A 151 0.59 1.53 18.41
N LEU A 152 1.45 0.83 19.16
CA LEU A 152 2.78 0.47 18.66
C LEU A 152 2.67 -0.51 17.49
N PHE A 153 3.56 -0.36 16.52
CA PHE A 153 3.74 -1.26 15.37
C PHE A 153 5.23 -1.34 15.04
N GLY A 154 5.62 -2.31 14.23
CA GLY A 154 7.02 -2.55 13.90
C GLY A 154 7.16 -3.32 12.58
N PRO A 155 8.36 -3.78 12.21
CA PRO A 155 9.51 -4.02 13.09
C PRO A 155 10.39 -2.81 13.44
N LEU A 156 10.28 -1.68 12.73
CA LEU A 156 11.10 -0.49 12.99
C LEU A 156 10.48 0.41 14.08
N TYR A 157 11.33 1.17 14.75
CA TYR A 157 10.97 2.18 15.75
C TYR A 157 11.60 3.54 15.40
N ASP A 158 11.08 4.62 15.98
CA ASP A 158 11.62 5.97 15.76
C ASP A 158 13.08 6.06 16.23
N GLY A 159 13.95 6.58 15.37
CA GLY A 159 15.39 6.69 15.61
C GLY A 159 16.22 5.48 15.20
N ALA A 160 15.61 4.42 14.63
CA ALA A 160 16.35 3.26 14.15
C ALA A 160 17.38 3.64 13.06
N ILE A 161 18.54 2.97 13.07
CA ILE A 161 19.58 3.11 12.03
C ILE A 161 19.85 1.74 11.46
N ILE A 162 19.66 1.57 10.15
CA ILE A 162 19.74 0.26 9.48
C ILE A 162 20.57 0.30 8.20
N PRO A 163 21.21 -0.81 7.80
CA PRO A 163 21.92 -0.91 6.52
C PRO A 163 20.94 -1.06 5.34
N PHE A 164 21.38 -0.67 4.15
CA PHE A 164 20.58 -0.75 2.92
C PHE A 164 19.98 -2.15 2.66
N ARG A 165 20.75 -3.22 2.94
CA ARG A 165 20.39 -4.60 2.60
C ARG A 165 19.03 -5.07 3.16
N ILE A 166 18.58 -4.48 4.27
CA ILE A 166 17.30 -4.82 4.94
C ILE A 166 16.29 -3.67 4.88
N LEU A 167 16.67 -2.51 4.34
CA LEU A 167 15.91 -1.26 4.39
C LEU A 167 14.51 -1.44 3.81
N SER A 168 14.42 -1.83 2.53
CA SER A 168 13.13 -1.88 1.82
C SER A 168 12.15 -2.87 2.44
N VAL A 169 12.65 -4.03 2.90
CA VAL A 169 11.83 -5.05 3.57
C VAL A 169 11.30 -4.51 4.90
N LEU A 170 12.17 -4.00 5.77
CA LEU A 170 11.74 -3.52 7.09
C LEU A 170 10.81 -2.32 6.99
N ILE A 171 11.02 -1.40 6.04
CA ILE A 171 10.11 -0.29 5.78
C ILE A 171 8.76 -0.79 5.32
N ARG A 172 8.71 -1.72 4.36
CA ARG A 172 7.45 -2.30 3.89
C ARG A 172 6.68 -2.99 5.01
N GLU A 173 7.32 -3.86 5.77
CA GLU A 173 6.63 -4.58 6.86
C GLU A 173 6.16 -3.60 7.96
N THR A 174 6.95 -2.57 8.26
CA THR A 174 6.55 -1.52 9.21
C THR A 174 5.33 -0.75 8.71
N ALA A 175 5.29 -0.40 7.43
CA ALA A 175 4.18 0.32 6.82
C ALA A 175 2.90 -0.53 6.72
N ILE A 176 3.04 -1.83 6.42
CA ILE A 176 1.93 -2.81 6.44
C ILE A 176 1.33 -2.90 7.84
N ASN A 177 2.18 -3.04 8.87
CA ASN A 177 1.74 -3.17 10.26
C ASN A 177 1.13 -1.87 10.79
N ALA A 178 1.69 -0.71 10.44
CA ALA A 178 1.08 0.59 10.71
C ALA A 178 -0.35 0.67 10.14
N SER A 179 -0.50 0.28 8.86
CA SER A 179 -1.78 0.30 8.19
C SER A 179 -2.79 -0.70 8.78
N ASN A 180 -2.31 -1.85 9.28
CA ASN A 180 -3.16 -2.80 10.02
C ASN A 180 -3.66 -2.22 11.35
N VAL A 181 -2.80 -1.62 12.17
CA VAL A 181 -3.23 -1.09 13.47
C VAL A 181 -4.19 0.08 13.33
N ILE A 182 -4.02 0.92 12.30
CA ILE A 182 -4.97 1.99 11.96
C ILE A 182 -6.31 1.37 11.55
N ARG A 183 -6.30 0.39 10.63
CA ARG A 183 -7.51 -0.30 10.20
C ARG A 183 -8.27 -0.96 11.34
N MET A 184 -7.58 -1.66 12.23
CA MET A 184 -8.18 -2.32 13.40
C MET A 184 -8.81 -1.33 14.39
N SER A 185 -8.42 -0.05 14.36
CA SER A 185 -9.05 0.98 15.20
C SER A 185 -10.42 1.45 14.68
N HIS A 186 -10.72 1.21 13.39
CA HIS A 186 -12.02 1.57 12.82
C HIS A 186 -13.09 0.55 13.22
N HIS A 187 -14.14 1.01 13.92
CA HIS A 187 -15.22 0.18 14.47
C HIS A 187 -15.93 -0.76 13.48
N LEU A 188 -15.93 -0.46 12.17
CA LEU A 188 -16.54 -1.29 11.13
C LEU A 188 -15.54 -2.22 10.43
N PHE A 189 -14.26 -2.20 10.82
CA PHE A 189 -13.25 -3.00 10.17
C PHE A 189 -13.49 -4.49 10.42
N LYS A 190 -13.53 -5.25 9.34
CA LYS A 190 -13.54 -6.71 9.35
C LYS A 190 -12.27 -7.23 8.70
N THR A 191 -11.71 -8.27 9.28
CA THR A 191 -10.55 -8.93 8.69
C THR A 191 -10.93 -9.72 7.45
N ALA A 192 -9.97 -9.95 6.55
CA ALA A 192 -10.18 -10.85 5.40
C ALA A 192 -10.69 -12.25 5.81
N PHE A 193 -10.33 -12.72 7.01
CA PHE A 193 -10.80 -13.99 7.56
C PHE A 193 -12.27 -13.95 7.97
N GLU A 194 -12.72 -12.86 8.58
CA GLU A 194 -14.12 -12.67 8.95
C GLU A 194 -15.01 -12.54 7.72
N ASP A 195 -14.59 -11.77 6.72
CA ASP A 195 -15.31 -11.67 5.45
C ASP A 195 -15.39 -13.02 4.74
N ARG A 196 -14.28 -13.78 4.74
CA ARG A 196 -14.28 -15.15 4.21
C ARG A 196 -15.25 -16.04 4.96
N LEU A 197 -15.26 -16.00 6.29
CA LEU A 197 -16.16 -16.79 7.12
C LEU A 197 -17.63 -16.43 6.83
N ASN A 198 -17.93 -15.14 6.69
CA ASN A 198 -19.27 -14.66 6.36
C ASN A 198 -19.71 -15.14 4.97
N LEU A 199 -18.82 -15.08 3.97
CA LEU A 199 -19.09 -15.58 2.62
C LEU A 199 -19.35 -17.10 2.63
N ILE A 200 -18.54 -17.88 3.36
CA ILE A 200 -18.74 -19.33 3.50
C ILE A 200 -20.10 -19.63 4.14
N LYS A 201 -20.47 -18.90 5.21
CA LYS A 201 -21.77 -19.04 5.85
C LYS A 201 -22.92 -18.72 4.88
N GLN A 202 -22.80 -17.64 4.10
CA GLN A 202 -23.81 -17.28 3.10
C GLN A 202 -23.93 -18.31 1.98
N LEU A 203 -22.81 -18.85 1.48
CA LEU A 203 -22.82 -19.93 0.50
C LEU A 203 -23.50 -21.18 1.06
N ASN A 204 -23.22 -21.53 2.32
CA ASN A 204 -23.89 -22.66 2.96
C ASN A 204 -25.40 -22.42 3.07
N ILE A 205 -25.85 -21.25 3.53
CA ILE A 205 -27.28 -20.93 3.61
C ILE A 205 -27.95 -21.00 2.23
N LYS A 206 -27.29 -20.47 1.19
CA LYS A 206 -27.86 -20.36 -0.16
C LYS A 206 -27.90 -21.68 -0.92
N TYR A 207 -26.90 -22.54 -0.73
CA TYR A 207 -26.70 -23.73 -1.55
C TYR A 207 -26.77 -25.04 -0.76
N SER A 208 -26.96 -25.00 0.56
CA SER A 208 -27.20 -26.21 1.34
C SER A 208 -28.50 -26.86 0.89
N SER A 209 -28.41 -28.14 0.55
CA SER A 209 -29.56 -29.00 0.29
C SER A 209 -29.76 -29.89 1.51
N PRO A 210 -31.00 -30.08 1.98
CA PRO A 210 -31.29 -31.04 3.03
C PRO A 210 -31.17 -32.51 2.56
N GLN A 211 -30.82 -32.74 1.30
CA GLN A 211 -30.64 -34.08 0.74
C GLN A 211 -29.37 -34.74 1.28
N SER A 212 -29.46 -36.05 1.55
CA SER A 212 -28.27 -36.84 1.84
C SER A 212 -27.35 -36.91 0.61
N PHE A 213 -26.07 -37.20 0.83
CA PHE A 213 -25.11 -37.39 -0.26
C PHE A 213 -25.58 -38.45 -1.27
N GLU A 214 -26.21 -39.52 -0.78
CA GLU A 214 -26.79 -40.59 -1.60
C GLU A 214 -27.95 -40.10 -2.46
N GLN A 215 -28.83 -39.27 -1.90
CA GLN A 215 -29.95 -38.66 -2.63
C GLN A 215 -29.45 -37.70 -3.71
N TYR A 216 -28.42 -36.91 -3.41
CA TYR A 216 -27.76 -36.05 -4.38
C TYR A 216 -27.16 -36.86 -5.54
N LEU A 217 -26.37 -37.90 -5.23
CA LEU A 217 -25.77 -38.77 -6.24
C LEU A 217 -26.82 -39.45 -7.13
N ASN A 218 -27.89 -39.97 -6.55
CA ASN A 218 -28.97 -40.59 -7.31
C ASN A 218 -29.67 -39.57 -8.25
N SER A 219 -29.86 -38.32 -7.80
CA SER A 219 -30.40 -37.25 -8.63
C SER A 219 -29.48 -36.84 -9.78
N PHE A 220 -28.17 -36.97 -9.59
CA PHE A 220 -27.16 -36.65 -10.60
C PHE A 220 -27.03 -37.79 -11.62
N ILE A 221 -26.93 -39.04 -11.17
CA ILE A 221 -26.85 -40.23 -12.02
C ILE A 221 -28.12 -40.40 -12.86
N SER A 222 -29.30 -40.16 -12.27
CA SER A 222 -30.58 -40.22 -13.02
C SER A 222 -30.73 -39.13 -14.08
N LYS A 223 -30.02 -37.99 -13.96
CA LYS A 223 -29.94 -36.97 -15.01
C LYS A 223 -28.96 -37.34 -16.12
N ILE A 224 -27.87 -38.04 -15.79
CA ILE A 224 -26.90 -38.53 -16.78
C ILE A 224 -27.52 -39.65 -17.63
N ASN A 225 -28.26 -40.57 -17.02
CA ASN A 225 -28.88 -41.71 -17.71
C ASN A 225 -30.15 -41.35 -18.53
N LYS A 226 -30.51 -40.07 -18.62
CA LYS A 226 -31.63 -39.56 -19.43
C LYS A 226 -31.19 -38.88 -20.74
N ASN A 227 -29.89 -38.85 -21.02
CA ASN A 227 -29.30 -38.52 -22.32
C ASN A 227 -28.70 -39.78 -22.94
#